data_AF-A0A939DPL9-F1
#
_entry.id   AF-A0A939DPL9-F1
#
_cell.length_a   1.000
_cell.length_b   1.000
_cell.length_c   1.000
_cell.angle_alpha   90.00
_cell.angle_beta   90.00
_cell.angle_gamma   90.00
#
_symmetry.space_group_name_H-M   'P 1'
#
loop_
_entity.id
_entity.type
_entity.pdbx_description
1 polymer ?
#
loop_
_entity_poly.entity_id
_entity_poly.type
_entity_poly.pdbx_seq_one_letter_code
_entity_poly.pdbx_strand_id
1 'polypeptide(L)'
;MESYSTEEQQVEAIKQFWKENGTSIILGAVIGLGGLWGWRYYNDQRIEAQETASIQYEQTVESLSQNEQGFTSALTYLEQNKDNNYAMLLAFQLAQEAVSRDDLNEAAKQLSFVVNSTDVPAIAALANIRLARVHIQQAAYEQAMSALDAVGQESFNAQVQELRGDIHASQGNLDKARAAYSAALEDNAGNNLLKMKLDNLIAKASA
;
A
#
# COMPACT_ATOMS: atom_id res chain seq x y z
N MET A 1 -46.56 28.68 41.23
CA MET A 1 -47.47 28.09 42.23
C MET A 1 -48.82 28.01 41.53
N GLU A 2 -49.45 26.88 41.28
CA GLU A 2 -49.49 25.57 41.94
C GLU A 2 -49.78 24.56 40.78
N SER A 3 -48.96 23.57 40.46
CA SER A 3 -48.74 22.31 41.19
C SER A 3 -50.00 21.56 41.67
N TYR A 4 -51.11 21.56 40.92
CA TYR A 4 -52.14 20.49 41.04
C TYR A 4 -52.89 20.29 39.73
N SER A 5 -52.31 19.55 38.78
CA SER A 5 -53.11 18.83 37.80
C SER A 5 -53.61 17.56 38.50
N THR A 6 -54.90 17.49 38.83
CA THR A 6 -55.53 16.26 39.34
C THR A 6 -55.18 15.10 38.41
N GLU A 7 -54.97 13.89 38.97
CA GLU A 7 -54.53 12.72 38.19
C GLU A 7 -55.36 12.52 36.92
N GLU A 8 -56.67 12.78 36.97
CA GLU A 8 -57.56 12.71 35.80
C GLU A 8 -57.19 13.68 34.67
N GLN A 9 -56.83 14.94 34.98
CA GLN A 9 -56.47 15.93 33.96
C GLN A 9 -55.09 15.66 33.35
N GLN A 10 -54.16 15.12 34.13
CA GLN A 10 -52.87 14.66 33.59
C GLN A 10 -53.07 13.50 32.62
N VAL A 11 -53.93 12.54 32.98
CA VAL A 11 -54.27 11.38 32.14
C VAL A 11 -54.94 11.83 30.84
N GLU A 12 -55.83 12.81 30.89
CA GLU A 12 -56.54 13.33 29.73
C GLU A 12 -55.61 14.10 28.77
N ALA A 13 -54.69 14.90 29.31
CA ALA A 13 -53.65 15.58 28.51
C ALA A 13 -52.70 14.59 27.81
N ILE A 14 -52.30 13.51 28.49
CA ILE A 14 -51.47 12.44 27.89
C ILE A 14 -52.22 11.72 26.78
N LYS A 15 -53.51 11.40 26.99
CA LYS A 15 -54.37 10.77 25.97
C LYS A 15 -54.53 11.66 24.74
N GLN A 16 -54.76 12.95 24.93
CA GLN A 16 -54.89 13.94 23.85
C GLN A 16 -53.58 14.05 23.05
N PHE A 17 -52.44 14.17 23.74
CA PHE A 17 -51.12 14.24 23.10
C PHE A 17 -50.83 13.01 22.24
N TRP A 18 -51.10 11.80 22.75
CA TRP A 18 -50.91 10.56 21.99
C TRP A 18 -51.87 10.42 20.82
N LYS A 19 -53.12 10.87 20.97
CA LYS A 19 -54.10 10.88 19.87
C LYS A 19 -53.66 11.81 18.73
N GLU A 20 -53.02 12.94 19.06
CA GLU A 20 -52.56 13.92 18.08
C GLU A 20 -51.19 13.57 17.47
N ASN A 21 -50.26 13.00 18.24
CA ASN A 21 -48.86 12.83 17.84
C ASN A 21 -48.40 11.37 17.71
N GLY A 22 -49.20 10.40 18.18
CA GLY A 22 -48.80 9.00 18.29
C GLY A 22 -48.34 8.38 16.98
N THR A 23 -49.02 8.68 15.88
CA THR A 23 -48.62 8.18 14.54
C THR A 23 -47.25 8.70 14.12
N SER A 24 -46.97 9.99 14.32
CA SER A 24 -45.67 10.61 13.98
C SER A 24 -44.54 10.09 14.86
N ILE A 25 -44.80 9.88 16.15
CA ILE A 25 -43.84 9.31 17.09
C ILE A 25 -43.49 7.86 16.70
N ILE A 26 -44.51 7.04 16.39
CA ILE A 26 -44.30 5.65 15.96
C ILE A 26 -43.53 5.62 14.63
N LEU A 27 -43.90 6.46 13.67
CA LEU A 27 -43.22 6.52 12.38
C LEU A 27 -41.75 6.95 12.54
N GLY A 28 -41.49 7.98 13.34
CA GLY A 28 -40.13 8.43 13.65
C GLY A 28 -39.31 7.36 14.37
N ALA A 29 -39.92 6.64 15.31
CA ALA A 29 -39.26 5.53 16.01
C ALA A 29 -38.93 4.36 15.06
N VAL A 30 -39.83 3.99 14.16
CA VAL A 30 -39.59 2.92 13.17
C VAL A 30 -38.48 3.31 12.20
N ILE A 31 -38.48 4.54 11.68
CA ILE A 31 -37.41 5.03 10.80
C ILE A 31 -36.08 5.08 11.54
N GLY A 32 -36.06 5.63 12.76
CA GLY A 32 -34.86 5.74 13.58
C GLY A 32 -34.25 4.38 13.92
N LEU A 33 -35.08 3.44 14.41
CA LEU A 33 -34.65 2.09 14.73
C LEU A 33 -34.24 1.31 13.47
N GLY A 34 -35.01 1.41 12.39
CA GLY A 34 -34.69 0.77 11.11
C GLY A 34 -33.38 1.27 10.52
N GLY A 35 -33.14 2.57 10.56
CA GLY A 35 -31.87 3.18 10.13
C GLY A 35 -30.69 2.74 10.98
N LEU A 36 -30.83 2.72 12.31
CA LEU A 36 -29.80 2.24 13.23
C LEU A 36 -29.48 0.75 13.01
N TRP A 37 -30.50 -0.08 12.83
CA TRP A 37 -30.32 -1.52 12.63
C TRP A 37 -29.71 -1.81 11.26
N GLY A 38 -30.15 -1.13 10.20
CA GLY A 38 -29.57 -1.22 8.86
C GLY A 38 -28.10 -0.78 8.85
N TRP A 39 -27.77 0.33 9.52
CA TRP A 39 -26.38 0.79 9.64
C TRP A 39 -25.51 -0.19 10.43
N ARG A 40 -26.01 -0.72 11.56
CA ARG A 40 -25.29 -1.73 12.34
C ARG A 40 -25.04 -3.00 11.53
N TYR A 41 -26.07 -3.53 10.88
CA TYR A 41 -25.92 -4.73 10.04
C TYR A 41 -24.88 -4.53 8.93
N TYR A 42 -24.92 -3.38 8.25
CA TYR A 42 -23.92 -3.02 7.25
C TYR A 42 -22.50 -2.94 7.84
N ASN A 43 -22.36 -2.33 9.02
CA ASN A 43 -21.08 -2.19 9.70
C ASN A 43 -20.51 -3.53 10.19
N ASP A 44 -21.36 -4.39 10.76
CA ASP A 44 -20.97 -5.72 11.26
C ASP A 44 -20.48 -6.60 10.11
N GLN A 45 -21.19 -6.60 8.97
CA GLN A 45 -20.75 -7.30 7.75
C GLN A 45 -19.40 -6.80 7.23
N ARG A 46 -19.14 -5.48 7.29
CA ARG A 46 -17.84 -4.92 6.91
C ARG A 46 -16.72 -5.33 7.85
N ILE A 47 -16.98 -5.38 9.15
CA ILE A 47 -16.00 -5.79 10.16
C ILE A 47 -15.64 -7.26 9.99
N GLU A 48 -16.65 -8.14 9.85
CA GLU A 48 -16.44 -9.58 9.66
C GLU A 48 -15.63 -9.88 8.38
N ALA A 49 -15.93 -9.19 7.28
CA ALA A 49 -15.18 -9.31 6.04
C ALA A 49 -13.71 -8.85 6.19
N GLN A 50 -13.46 -7.78 6.95
CA GLN A 50 -12.10 -7.27 7.22
C GLN A 50 -11.31 -8.22 8.12
N GLU A 51 -11.94 -8.77 9.16
CA GLU A 51 -11.32 -9.75 10.05
C GLU A 51 -10.92 -11.01 9.29
N THR A 52 -11.83 -11.53 8.46
CA THR A 52 -11.57 -12.70 7.60
C THR A 52 -10.41 -12.43 6.64
N ALA A 53 -10.41 -11.28 5.97
CA ALA A 53 -9.33 -10.87 5.08
C ALA A 53 -7.97 -10.76 5.81
N SER A 54 -7.97 -10.26 7.04
CA SER A 54 -6.75 -10.15 7.87
C SER A 54 -6.18 -11.53 8.22
N ILE A 55 -7.03 -12.45 8.67
CA ILE A 55 -6.63 -13.82 9.03
C ILE A 55 -6.08 -14.55 7.80
N GLN A 56 -6.76 -14.45 6.65
CA GLN A 56 -6.31 -15.09 5.41
C GLN A 56 -4.98 -14.50 4.92
N TYR A 57 -4.81 -13.19 5.02
CA TYR A 57 -3.54 -12.54 4.72
C TYR A 57 -2.42 -13.05 5.63
N GLU A 58 -2.64 -13.13 6.95
CA GLU A 58 -1.65 -13.60 7.92
C GLU A 58 -1.20 -15.04 7.62
N GLN A 59 -2.16 -15.94 7.40
CA GLN A 59 -1.90 -17.33 7.00
C GLN A 59 -1.13 -17.41 5.67
N THR A 60 -1.50 -16.58 4.70
CA THR A 60 -0.84 -16.53 3.39
C THR A 60 0.62 -16.13 3.55
N VAL A 61 0.90 -15.06 4.32
CA VAL A 61 2.27 -14.57 4.56
C VAL A 61 3.10 -15.55 5.38
N GLU A 62 2.50 -16.24 6.38
CA GLU A 62 3.20 -17.26 7.17
C GLU A 62 3.69 -18.43 6.30
N SER A 63 2.89 -18.84 5.32
CA SER A 63 3.23 -19.94 4.41
C SER A 63 4.13 -19.51 3.24
N LEU A 64 4.14 -18.22 2.88
CA LEU A 64 4.76 -17.67 1.67
C LEU A 64 6.20 -18.15 1.44
N SER A 65 7.04 -18.06 2.46
CA SER A 65 8.47 -18.40 2.38
C SER A 65 8.80 -19.82 2.85
N GLN A 66 7.80 -20.66 3.17
CA GLN A 66 8.05 -22.00 3.69
C GLN A 66 8.43 -22.99 2.58
N ASN A 67 7.77 -22.89 1.42
CA ASN A 67 7.99 -23.78 0.28
C ASN A 67 7.34 -23.21 -1.01
N GLU A 68 7.58 -23.87 -2.13
CA GLU A 68 6.98 -23.53 -3.44
C GLU A 68 5.44 -23.49 -3.42
N GLN A 69 4.81 -24.37 -2.65
CA GLN A 69 3.36 -24.43 -2.55
C GLN A 69 2.80 -23.18 -1.83
N GLY A 70 3.46 -22.72 -0.78
CA GLY A 70 3.12 -21.48 -0.08
C GLY A 70 3.23 -20.27 -1.00
N PHE A 71 4.32 -20.17 -1.76
CA PHE A 71 4.51 -19.13 -2.78
C PHE A 71 3.40 -19.14 -3.85
N THR A 72 3.11 -20.31 -4.43
CA THR A 72 2.04 -20.46 -5.44
C THR A 72 0.65 -20.13 -4.89
N SER A 73 0.39 -20.52 -3.64
CA SER A 73 -0.88 -20.24 -2.96
C SER A 73 -1.06 -18.73 -2.73
N ALA A 74 0.02 -18.05 -2.34
CA ALA A 74 0.01 -16.59 -2.17
C ALA A 74 -0.21 -15.84 -3.49
N LEU A 75 0.41 -16.29 -4.58
CA LEU A 75 0.14 -15.75 -5.92
C LEU A 75 -1.33 -15.91 -6.31
N THR A 76 -1.89 -17.11 -6.08
CA THR A 76 -3.30 -17.42 -6.37
C THR A 76 -4.23 -16.55 -5.54
N TYR A 77 -3.93 -16.40 -4.25
CA TYR A 77 -4.70 -15.55 -3.34
C TYR A 77 -4.69 -14.09 -3.79
N LEU A 78 -3.54 -13.54 -4.18
CA LEU A 78 -3.45 -12.18 -4.70
C LEU A 78 -4.30 -11.99 -5.96
N GLU A 79 -4.22 -12.92 -6.92
CA GLU A 79 -5.00 -12.84 -8.16
C GLU A 79 -6.51 -12.85 -7.91
N GLN A 80 -6.98 -13.57 -6.88
CA GLN A 80 -8.38 -13.64 -6.48
C GLN A 80 -8.85 -12.46 -5.63
N ASN A 81 -7.92 -11.72 -5.03
CA ASN A 81 -8.22 -10.69 -4.02
C ASN A 81 -7.56 -9.34 -4.34
N LYS A 82 -7.45 -8.97 -5.62
CA LYS A 82 -6.77 -7.73 -6.07
C LYS A 82 -7.36 -6.46 -5.47
N ASP A 83 -8.66 -6.45 -5.20
CA ASP A 83 -9.39 -5.30 -4.66
C ASP A 83 -9.31 -5.20 -3.12
N ASN A 84 -8.63 -6.14 -2.46
CA ASN A 84 -8.49 -6.19 -1.01
C ASN A 84 -7.43 -5.18 -0.53
N ASN A 85 -7.66 -4.54 0.62
CA ASN A 85 -6.72 -3.64 1.29
C ASN A 85 -5.33 -4.27 1.54
N TYR A 86 -5.24 -5.60 1.61
CA TYR A 86 -3.98 -6.34 1.82
C TYR A 86 -3.25 -6.70 0.51
N ALA A 87 -3.86 -6.51 -0.65
CA ALA A 87 -3.29 -6.96 -1.94
C ALA A 87 -1.93 -6.32 -2.23
N MET A 88 -1.80 -5.00 -2.06
CA MET A 88 -0.53 -4.30 -2.30
C MET A 88 0.56 -4.70 -1.31
N LEU A 89 0.19 -4.96 -0.05
CA LEU A 89 1.14 -5.46 0.94
C LEU A 89 1.67 -6.81 0.48
N LEU A 90 0.76 -7.76 0.24
CA LEU A 90 1.12 -9.10 -0.21
C LEU A 90 1.96 -9.09 -1.49
N ALA A 91 1.66 -8.20 -2.45
CA ALA A 91 2.47 -8.04 -3.66
C ALA A 91 3.90 -7.60 -3.35
N PHE A 92 4.14 -6.72 -2.37
CA PHE A 92 5.49 -6.41 -1.92
C PHE A 92 6.20 -7.62 -1.29
N GLN A 93 5.51 -8.43 -0.48
CA GLN A 93 6.11 -9.65 0.10
C GLN A 93 6.39 -10.70 -0.98
N LEU A 94 5.47 -10.90 -1.91
CA LEU A 94 5.65 -11.77 -3.08
C LEU A 94 6.83 -11.32 -3.93
N ALA A 95 6.99 -10.02 -4.17
CA ALA A 95 8.16 -9.51 -4.89
C ALA A 95 9.47 -9.80 -4.16
N GLN A 96 9.50 -9.64 -2.84
CA GLN A 96 10.68 -9.95 -2.03
C GLN A 96 11.03 -11.44 -2.07
N GLU A 97 10.03 -12.31 -1.92
CA GLU A 97 10.22 -13.76 -2.00
C GLU A 97 10.58 -14.19 -3.43
N ALA A 98 10.00 -13.60 -4.47
CA ALA A 98 10.40 -13.86 -5.85
C ALA A 98 11.89 -13.53 -6.10
N VAL A 99 12.39 -12.41 -5.55
CA VAL A 99 13.83 -12.09 -5.60
C VAL A 99 14.67 -13.11 -4.83
N SER A 100 14.22 -13.58 -3.65
CA SER A 100 14.94 -14.60 -2.87
C SER A 100 15.07 -15.93 -3.63
N ARG A 101 14.11 -16.20 -4.52
CA ARG A 101 14.03 -17.37 -5.41
C ARG A 101 14.68 -17.18 -6.78
N ASP A 102 15.32 -16.03 -7.02
CA ASP A 102 15.88 -15.62 -8.31
C ASP A 102 14.83 -15.50 -9.45
N ASP A 103 13.54 -15.46 -9.12
CA ASP A 103 12.46 -15.18 -10.06
C ASP A 103 12.24 -13.67 -10.21
N LEU A 104 13.17 -13.04 -10.93
CA LEU A 104 13.13 -11.59 -11.15
C LEU A 104 11.94 -11.16 -12.02
N ASN A 105 11.39 -12.05 -12.84
CA ASN A 105 10.22 -11.75 -13.67
C ASN A 105 8.97 -11.61 -12.81
N GLU A 106 8.74 -12.55 -11.90
CA GLU A 106 7.62 -12.45 -10.97
C GLU A 106 7.81 -11.26 -10.02
N ALA A 107 9.04 -10.99 -9.55
CA ALA A 107 9.32 -9.80 -8.75
C ALA A 107 8.94 -8.49 -9.46
N ALA A 108 9.33 -8.34 -10.74
CA ALA A 108 8.98 -7.17 -11.54
C ALA A 108 7.47 -7.04 -11.77
N LYS A 109 6.78 -8.16 -12.02
CA LYS A 109 5.32 -8.21 -12.18
C LYS A 109 4.60 -7.73 -10.92
N GLN A 110 5.02 -8.21 -9.75
CA GLN A 110 4.39 -7.86 -8.48
C GLN A 110 4.63 -6.40 -8.09
N LEU A 111 5.84 -5.88 -8.31
CA LEU A 111 6.12 -4.44 -8.10
C LEU A 111 5.34 -3.55 -9.07
N SER A 112 5.19 -3.97 -10.33
CA SER A 112 4.36 -3.27 -11.32
C SER A 112 2.88 -3.26 -10.92
N PHE A 113 2.38 -4.37 -10.36
CA PHE A 113 1.03 -4.42 -9.79
C PHE A 113 0.85 -3.36 -8.70
N VAL A 114 1.82 -3.21 -7.79
CA VAL A 114 1.74 -2.18 -6.74
C VAL A 114 1.72 -0.76 -7.33
N VAL A 115 2.61 -0.46 -8.29
CA VAL A 115 2.65 0.85 -8.96
C VAL A 115 1.30 1.18 -9.59
N ASN A 116 0.66 0.20 -10.23
CA ASN A 116 -0.62 0.39 -10.92
C ASN A 116 -1.85 0.40 -9.99
N SER A 117 -1.69 -0.04 -8.74
CA SER A 117 -2.81 -0.19 -7.79
C SER A 117 -2.86 0.88 -6.70
N THR A 118 -1.81 1.71 -6.58
CA THR A 118 -1.69 2.69 -5.50
C THR A 118 -1.94 4.12 -5.96
N ASP A 119 -2.77 4.84 -5.21
CA ASP A 119 -2.92 6.31 -5.35
C ASP A 119 -1.98 7.08 -4.41
N VAL A 120 -1.18 6.38 -3.60
CA VAL A 120 -0.29 7.01 -2.61
C VAL A 120 1.08 7.24 -3.24
N PRO A 121 1.52 8.51 -3.46
CA PRO A 121 2.77 8.78 -4.18
C PRO A 121 4.01 8.16 -3.53
N ALA A 122 4.02 8.01 -2.20
CA ALA A 122 5.14 7.40 -1.48
C ALA A 122 5.24 5.88 -1.73
N ILE A 123 4.10 5.21 -1.88
CA ILE A 123 4.06 3.78 -2.21
C ILE A 123 4.50 3.57 -3.65
N ALA A 124 3.99 4.39 -4.59
CA ALA A 124 4.40 4.34 -5.99
C ALA A 124 5.90 4.58 -6.16
N ALA A 125 6.45 5.59 -5.49
CA ALA A 125 7.89 5.89 -5.51
C ALA A 125 8.71 4.70 -4.99
N LEU A 126 8.35 4.13 -3.84
CA LEU A 126 9.04 2.97 -3.27
C LEU A 126 8.99 1.75 -4.20
N ALA A 127 7.82 1.47 -4.78
CA ALA A 127 7.65 0.36 -5.71
C ALA A 127 8.49 0.54 -6.99
N ASN A 128 8.52 1.74 -7.56
CA ASN A 128 9.36 2.07 -8.73
C ASN A 128 10.86 1.96 -8.44
N ILE A 129 11.33 2.40 -7.27
CA ILE A 129 12.74 2.24 -6.86
C ILE A 129 13.12 0.76 -6.76
N ARG A 130 12.24 -0.06 -6.14
CA ARG A 130 12.46 -1.50 -6.05
C ARG A 130 12.40 -2.17 -7.42
N LEU A 131 11.47 -1.75 -8.29
CA LEU A 131 11.31 -2.25 -9.65
C LEU A 131 12.55 -1.94 -10.49
N ALA A 132 13.11 -0.74 -10.37
CA ALA A 132 14.36 -0.37 -11.02
C ALA A 132 15.53 -1.29 -10.61
N ARG A 133 15.65 -1.65 -9.33
CA ARG A 133 16.68 -2.60 -8.86
C ARG A 133 16.52 -3.99 -9.49
N VAL A 134 15.28 -4.49 -9.56
CA VAL A 134 14.98 -5.77 -10.24
C VAL A 134 15.39 -5.69 -11.72
N HIS A 135 15.02 -4.61 -12.41
CA HIS A 135 15.40 -4.40 -13.81
C HIS A 135 16.90 -4.25 -14.02
N ILE A 136 17.63 -3.61 -13.10
CA ILE A 136 19.11 -3.56 -13.12
C ILE A 136 19.69 -4.97 -13.05
N GLN A 137 19.17 -5.82 -12.16
CA GLN A 137 19.63 -7.21 -12.00
C GLN A 137 19.31 -8.05 -13.25
N GLN A 138 18.19 -7.77 -13.92
CA GLN A 138 17.83 -8.35 -15.22
C GLN A 138 18.63 -7.78 -16.40
N ALA A 139 19.53 -6.82 -16.18
CA ALA A 139 20.18 -6.02 -17.23
C ALA A 139 19.19 -5.29 -18.18
N ALA A 140 17.95 -5.09 -17.74
CA ALA A 140 16.88 -4.37 -18.42
C ALA A 140 17.00 -2.86 -18.16
N TYR A 141 18.10 -2.25 -18.59
CA TYR A 141 18.49 -0.89 -18.19
C TYR A 141 17.53 0.21 -18.62
N GLU A 142 16.88 0.06 -19.79
CA GLU A 142 15.88 1.04 -20.26
C GLU A 142 14.62 1.01 -19.36
N GLN A 143 14.15 -0.18 -19.00
CA GLN A 143 13.04 -0.34 -18.06
C GLN A 143 13.42 0.17 -16.66
N ALA A 144 14.66 -0.07 -16.22
CA ALA A 144 15.16 0.47 -14.96
C ALA A 144 15.15 2.01 -14.95
N MET A 145 15.65 2.65 -16.00
CA MET A 145 15.61 4.11 -16.15
C MET A 145 14.17 4.63 -16.15
N SER A 146 13.28 4.00 -16.92
CA SER A 146 11.87 4.40 -16.97
C SER A 146 11.18 4.30 -15.60
N ALA A 147 11.49 3.27 -14.80
CA ALA A 147 10.97 3.14 -13.45
C ALA A 147 11.51 4.25 -12.53
N LEU A 148 12.80 4.61 -12.64
CA LEU A 148 13.40 5.72 -11.89
C LEU A 148 12.82 7.09 -12.29
N ASP A 149 12.55 7.31 -13.57
CA ASP A 149 11.95 8.55 -14.06
C ASP A 149 10.52 8.76 -13.54
N ALA A 150 9.81 7.67 -13.24
CA ALA A 150 8.49 7.71 -12.59
C ALA A 150 8.56 8.04 -11.09
N VAL A 151 9.75 8.11 -10.48
CA VAL A 151 9.92 8.51 -9.07
C VAL A 151 9.87 10.05 -8.99
N GLY A 152 8.67 10.60 -8.89
CA GLY A 152 8.43 12.05 -8.85
C GLY A 152 8.69 12.74 -7.51
N GLN A 153 9.32 12.07 -6.53
CA GLN A 153 9.47 12.59 -5.17
C GLN A 153 10.91 12.93 -4.80
N GLU A 154 11.12 14.20 -4.45
CA GLU A 154 12.43 14.78 -4.10
C GLU A 154 13.10 14.07 -2.91
N SER A 155 12.31 13.58 -1.95
CA SER A 155 12.80 12.79 -0.81
C SER A 155 13.53 11.49 -1.20
N PHE A 156 13.33 11.00 -2.42
CA PHE A 156 14.00 9.83 -2.96
C PHE A 156 15.12 10.16 -3.96
N ASN A 157 15.42 11.45 -4.21
CA ASN A 157 16.36 11.86 -5.25
C ASN A 157 17.74 11.20 -5.07
N ALA A 158 18.28 11.18 -3.84
CA ALA A 158 19.55 10.51 -3.56
C ALA A 158 19.55 9.02 -4.00
N GLN A 159 18.46 8.29 -3.75
CA GLN A 159 18.33 6.88 -4.14
C GLN A 159 18.15 6.70 -5.64
N VAL A 160 17.40 7.61 -6.28
CA VAL A 160 17.22 7.64 -7.74
C VAL A 160 18.57 7.88 -8.43
N GLN A 161 19.34 8.86 -7.98
CA GLN A 161 20.66 9.18 -8.53
C GLN A 161 21.66 8.06 -8.28
N GLU A 162 21.63 7.41 -7.12
CA GLU A 162 22.42 6.21 -6.86
C GLU A 162 22.14 5.12 -7.91
N LEU A 163 20.87 4.78 -8.15
CA LEU A 163 20.50 3.72 -9.09
C LEU A 163 20.77 4.11 -10.55
N ARG A 164 20.62 5.38 -10.92
CA ARG A 164 21.07 5.89 -12.24
C ARG A 164 22.59 5.69 -12.42
N GLY A 165 23.36 5.94 -11.37
CA GLY A 165 24.79 5.66 -11.35
C GLY A 165 25.09 4.18 -11.56
N ASP A 166 24.37 3.28 -10.87
CA ASP A 166 24.51 1.83 -11.01
C ASP A 166 24.18 1.35 -12.44
N ILE A 167 23.15 1.91 -13.06
CA ILE A 167 22.79 1.64 -14.47
C ILE A 167 23.94 2.06 -15.39
N HIS A 168 24.42 3.30 -15.27
CA HIS A 168 25.49 3.80 -16.11
C HIS A 168 26.82 3.06 -15.90
N ALA A 169 27.14 2.69 -14.67
CA ALA A 169 28.32 1.89 -14.35
C ALA A 169 28.25 0.51 -15.02
N SER A 170 27.08 -0.12 -14.97
CA SER A 170 26.81 -1.42 -15.62
C SER A 170 26.91 -1.34 -17.14
N GLN A 171 26.54 -0.20 -17.73
CA GLN A 171 26.66 0.08 -19.16
C GLN A 171 28.07 0.52 -19.60
N GLY A 172 29.02 0.68 -18.68
CA GLY A 172 30.37 1.20 -18.96
C GLY A 172 30.45 2.72 -19.15
N ASN A 173 29.37 3.45 -18.92
CA ASN A 173 29.30 4.90 -19.04
C ASN A 173 29.85 5.60 -17.79
N LEU A 174 31.15 5.44 -17.52
CA LEU A 174 31.76 5.82 -16.24
C LEU A 174 31.61 7.30 -15.87
N ASP A 175 31.63 8.22 -16.85
CA ASP A 175 31.46 9.65 -16.58
C ASP A 175 30.03 9.98 -16.15
N LYS A 176 29.02 9.36 -16.79
CA LYS A 176 27.62 9.51 -16.36
C LYS A 176 27.39 8.87 -15.00
N ALA A 177 28.01 7.72 -14.75
CA ALA A 177 27.94 7.06 -13.45
C ALA A 177 28.53 7.93 -12.33
N ARG A 178 29.71 8.52 -12.57
CA ARG A 178 30.35 9.47 -11.66
C ARG A 178 29.45 10.66 -11.38
N ALA A 179 28.90 11.30 -12.41
CA ALA A 179 28.00 12.43 -12.26
C ALA A 179 26.76 12.10 -11.40
N ALA A 180 26.13 10.95 -11.65
CA ALA A 180 24.97 10.50 -10.88
C ALA A 180 25.31 10.21 -9.42
N TYR A 181 26.41 9.49 -9.14
CA TYR A 181 26.82 9.25 -7.75
C TYR A 181 27.23 10.53 -7.01
N SER A 182 27.86 11.49 -7.71
CA SER A 182 28.15 12.81 -7.13
C SER A 182 26.88 13.56 -6.76
N ALA A 183 25.87 13.58 -7.64
CA ALA A 183 24.56 14.17 -7.33
C ALA A 183 23.88 13.47 -6.14
N ALA A 184 23.98 12.14 -6.05
CA ALA A 184 23.45 11.39 -4.90
C ALA A 184 24.14 11.76 -3.57
N LEU A 185 25.44 12.11 -3.59
CA LEU A 185 26.18 12.53 -2.41
C LEU A 185 25.88 13.96 -1.97
N GLU A 186 25.46 14.84 -2.88
CA GLU A 186 25.03 16.20 -2.51
C GLU A 186 23.83 16.15 -1.55
N ASP A 187 22.90 15.23 -1.80
CA ASP A 187 21.73 14.99 -0.96
C ASP A 187 22.01 14.07 0.26
N ASN A 188 23.13 13.33 0.24
CA ASN A 188 23.48 12.36 1.28
C ASN A 188 25.00 12.22 1.49
N ALA A 189 25.65 13.29 1.93
CA ALA A 189 27.12 13.40 2.04
C ALA A 189 27.76 12.37 3.00
N GLY A 190 26.98 11.82 3.92
CA GLY A 190 27.42 10.80 4.88
C GLY A 190 27.45 9.37 4.34
N ASN A 191 26.99 9.14 3.11
CA ASN A 191 26.83 7.79 2.57
C ASN A 191 28.17 7.17 2.14
N ASN A 192 28.72 6.29 2.98
CA ASN A 192 29.98 5.60 2.71
C ASN A 192 29.90 4.63 1.50
N LEU A 193 28.73 4.05 1.23
CA LEU A 193 28.55 3.16 0.08
C LEU A 193 28.71 3.94 -1.23
N LEU A 194 28.12 5.13 -1.34
CA LEU A 194 28.27 5.99 -2.52
C LEU A 194 29.72 6.41 -2.75
N LYS A 195 30.47 6.72 -1.68
CA LYS A 195 31.91 7.00 -1.77
C LYS A 195 32.68 5.80 -2.30
N MET A 196 32.42 4.61 -1.77
CA MET A 196 33.03 3.38 -2.28
C MET A 196 32.70 3.09 -3.75
N LYS A 197 31.45 3.35 -4.18
CA LYS A 197 31.05 3.20 -5.58
C LYS A 197 31.83 4.16 -6.49
N LEU A 198 32.00 5.42 -6.09
CA LEU A 198 32.81 6.41 -6.81
C LEU A 198 34.29 6.01 -6.90
N ASP A 199 34.89 5.58 -5.79
CA ASP A 199 36.29 5.16 -5.76
C ASP A 199 36.54 3.96 -6.68
N ASN A 200 35.61 2.99 -6.70
CA ASN A 200 35.66 1.83 -7.59
C ASN A 200 35.54 2.22 -9.08
N LEU A 201 34.77 3.25 -9.43
CA LEU A 201 34.72 3.75 -10.81
C LEU A 201 36.06 4.34 -11.24
N ILE A 202 36.74 5.06 -10.36
CA ILE A 202 38.05 5.67 -10.64
C ILE A 202 39.08 4.57 -10.91
N ALA A 203 39.10 3.52 -10.08
CA ALA A 203 39.99 2.38 -10.28
C ALA A 203 39.75 1.67 -11.63
N LYS A 204 38.48 1.48 -12.03
CA LYS A 204 38.13 0.91 -13.35
C LYS A 204 38.54 1.79 -14.53
N ALA A 205 38.49 3.11 -14.39
CA ALA A 205 38.89 4.03 -15.46
C ALA A 205 40.41 4.11 -15.64
N SER A 206 41.18 3.72 -14.61
CA SER A 206 42.65 3.73 -14.61
C SER A 206 43.31 2.39 -14.99
N ALA A 207 42.52 1.34 -15.18
CA ALA A 207 42.96 -0.01 -15.56
C ALA A 207 42.82 -0.24 -17.06
#